data_AF-A0A450YXV2-F1
#
_entry.id   AF-A0A450YXV2-F1
#
_cell.length_a   1.000
_cell.length_b   1.000
_cell.length_c   1.000
_cell.angle_alpha   90.00
_cell.angle_beta   90.00
_cell.angle_gamma   90.00
#
_symmetry.space_group_name_H-M   'P 1'
#
loop_
_entity.id
_entity.type
_entity.pdbx_description
1 polymer ?
#
loop_
_entity_poly.entity_id
_entity_poly.type
_entity_poly.pdbx_seq_one_letter_code
_entity_poly.pdbx_strand_id
1 'polypeptide(L)'
;MEIYLRAQEGLAELEPDPGKRLKYIDFIAQYANLSEAEQAQYEAYLQQSSHKEAIMGPVQQAIEKSLQQGIQQGIQQGIQQGKKEGENKGRKEVARALLNKGIAIDVISEASGLSEEEIRKLSFH
;
A
#
# COMPACT_ATOMS: atom_id res chain seq x y z
N MET A 1 -9.59 -15.04 27.25
CA MET A 1 -8.22 -15.57 27.03
C MET A 1 -8.12 -17.08 26.72
N GLU A 2 -8.39 -17.98 27.68
CA GLU A 2 -8.01 -19.42 27.56
C GLU A 2 -8.60 -20.16 26.35
N ILE A 3 -9.84 -19.82 25.97
CA ILE A 3 -10.53 -20.39 24.81
C ILE A 3 -9.85 -20.00 23.49
N TYR A 4 -9.36 -18.75 23.39
CA TYR A 4 -8.69 -18.22 22.21
C TYR A 4 -7.36 -18.94 21.95
N LEU A 5 -6.56 -19.11 23.00
CA LEU A 5 -5.30 -19.81 22.94
C LEU A 5 -5.47 -21.28 22.53
N ARG A 6 -6.38 -22.01 23.19
CA ARG A 6 -6.64 -23.42 22.85
C ARG A 6 -7.13 -23.59 21.42
N ALA A 7 -7.91 -22.63 20.91
CA ALA A 7 -8.35 -22.65 19.53
C ALA A 7 -7.17 -22.50 18.55
N GLN A 8 -6.17 -21.66 18.86
CA GLN A 8 -5.00 -21.48 18.02
C GLN A 8 -4.00 -22.64 18.10
N GLU A 9 -3.80 -23.22 19.28
CA GLU A 9 -2.97 -24.41 19.45
C GLU A 9 -3.58 -25.61 18.73
N GLY A 10 -4.89 -25.85 18.92
CA GLY A 10 -5.61 -26.88 18.17
C GLY A 10 -5.58 -26.64 16.66
N LEU A 11 -5.70 -25.39 16.21
CA LEU A 11 -5.55 -25.05 14.80
C LEU A 11 -4.13 -25.35 14.27
N ALA A 12 -3.09 -25.06 15.05
CA ALA A 12 -1.70 -25.35 14.68
C ALA A 12 -1.45 -26.86 14.52
N GLU A 13 -2.13 -27.69 15.30
CA GLU A 13 -2.06 -29.15 15.22
C GLU A 13 -2.91 -29.73 14.08
N LEU A 14 -4.12 -29.21 13.88
CA LEU A 14 -5.12 -29.81 12.99
C LEU A 14 -4.98 -29.37 11.52
N GLU A 15 -4.44 -28.18 11.25
CA GLU A 15 -4.31 -27.64 9.90
C GLU A 15 -2.82 -27.56 9.50
N PRO A 16 -2.31 -28.41 8.59
CA PRO A 16 -0.91 -28.35 8.18
C PRO A 16 -0.61 -27.16 7.26
N ASP A 17 -1.59 -26.57 6.57
CA ASP A 17 -1.39 -25.48 5.60
C ASP A 17 -1.27 -24.11 6.31
N PRO A 18 -0.10 -23.43 6.22
CA PRO A 18 0.12 -22.12 6.84
C PRO A 18 -0.83 -21.03 6.35
N GLY A 19 -1.25 -21.08 5.09
CA GLY A 19 -2.16 -20.10 4.50
C GLY A 19 -3.59 -20.24 5.02
N LYS A 20 -4.06 -21.47 5.24
CA LYS A 20 -5.35 -21.74 5.90
C LYS A 20 -5.30 -21.39 7.38
N ARG A 21 -4.21 -21.71 8.10
CA ARG A 21 -4.03 -21.27 9.49
C ARG A 21 -4.14 -19.76 9.61
N LEU A 22 -3.48 -19.01 8.75
CA LEU A 22 -3.53 -17.55 8.77
C LEU A 22 -4.98 -17.02 8.65
N LYS A 23 -5.77 -17.58 7.72
CA LYS A 23 -7.19 -17.21 7.58
C LYS A 23 -7.98 -17.48 8.86
N TYR A 24 -7.79 -18.65 9.46
CA TYR A 24 -8.52 -19.01 10.68
C TYR A 24 -8.03 -18.23 11.91
N ILE A 25 -6.74 -17.92 12.02
CA ILE A 25 -6.19 -17.07 13.09
C ILE A 25 -6.84 -15.68 13.07
N ASP A 26 -6.99 -15.07 11.89
CA ASP A 26 -7.63 -13.77 11.72
C ASP A 26 -9.09 -13.78 12.21
N PHE A 27 -9.86 -14.80 11.82
CA PHE A 27 -11.21 -15.01 12.35
C PHE A 27 -11.21 -15.20 13.87
N ILE A 28 -10.34 -16.06 14.40
CA ILE A 28 -10.26 -16.33 15.85
C ILE A 28 -9.92 -15.04 16.62
N ALA A 29 -9.04 -14.19 16.09
CA ALA A 29 -8.67 -12.91 16.70
C ALA A 29 -9.82 -11.89 16.67
N GLN A 30 -10.51 -11.78 15.54
CA GLN A 30 -11.65 -10.86 15.39
C GLN A 30 -12.79 -11.19 16.37
N TYR A 31 -13.09 -12.47 16.58
CA TYR A 31 -14.15 -12.90 17.49
C TYR A 31 -13.73 -12.90 18.97
N ALA A 32 -12.43 -12.93 19.27
CA ALA A 32 -11.94 -12.96 20.65
C ALA A 32 -12.04 -11.61 21.38
N ASN A 33 -12.07 -10.49 20.64
CA ASN A 33 -12.23 -9.12 21.16
C ASN A 33 -11.45 -8.86 22.48
N LEU A 34 -10.18 -9.28 22.50
CA LEU A 34 -9.34 -9.24 23.70
C LEU A 34 -9.03 -7.79 24.09
N SER A 35 -9.14 -7.48 25.37
CA SER A 35 -8.64 -6.22 25.95
C SER A 35 -7.11 -6.13 25.88
N GLU A 36 -6.54 -4.94 26.02
CA GLU A 36 -5.07 -4.75 26.05
C GLU A 36 -4.39 -5.61 27.13
N ALA A 37 -5.01 -5.71 28.31
CA ALA A 37 -4.49 -6.54 29.40
C ALA A 37 -4.48 -8.03 29.06
N GLU A 38 -5.52 -8.51 28.37
CA GLU A 38 -5.56 -9.87 27.86
C GLU A 38 -4.52 -10.05 26.75
N GLN A 39 -4.41 -9.14 25.79
CA GLN A 39 -3.38 -9.22 24.74
C GLN A 39 -1.97 -9.37 25.32
N ALA A 40 -1.62 -8.58 26.34
CA ALA A 40 -0.33 -8.70 27.01
C ALA A 40 -0.12 -10.07 27.68
N GLN A 41 -1.17 -10.62 28.32
CA GLN A 41 -1.11 -11.97 28.91
C GLN A 41 -0.96 -13.06 27.85
N TYR A 42 -1.62 -12.91 26.70
CA TYR A 42 -1.50 -13.84 25.57
C TYR A 42 -0.09 -13.84 25.01
N GLU A 43 0.50 -12.66 24.79
CA GLU A 43 1.86 -12.53 24.30
C GLU A 43 2.86 -13.19 25.25
N ALA A 44 2.72 -12.95 26.56
CA ALA A 44 3.56 -13.57 27.58
C ALA A 44 3.46 -15.10 27.61
N TYR A 45 2.25 -15.64 27.34
CA TYR A 45 2.04 -17.07 27.23
C TYR A 45 2.67 -17.65 25.95
N LEU A 46 2.45 -17.01 24.80
CA LEU A 46 3.01 -17.45 23.52
C LEU A 46 4.54 -17.55 23.55
N GLN A 47 5.22 -16.68 24.30
CA GLN A 47 6.68 -16.78 24.46
C GLN A 47 7.14 -18.12 25.06
N GLN A 48 6.26 -18.80 25.80
CA GLN A 48 6.52 -20.05 26.49
C GLN A 48 5.87 -21.27 25.80
N SER A 49 4.98 -21.07 24.81
CA SER A 49 4.28 -22.14 24.10
C SER A 49 5.19 -22.82 23.08
N SER A 50 5.13 -24.16 23.01
CA SER A 50 5.79 -24.97 21.98
C SER A 50 5.21 -24.77 20.58
N HIS A 51 4.04 -24.16 20.46
CA HIS A 51 3.37 -23.90 19.17
C HIS A 51 3.66 -22.50 18.63
N LYS A 52 4.49 -21.71 19.31
CA LYS A 52 4.80 -20.32 18.97
C LYS A 52 5.16 -20.16 17.50
N GLU A 53 6.11 -20.93 16.99
CA GLU A 53 6.55 -20.82 15.58
C GLU A 53 5.44 -21.18 14.60
N ALA A 54 4.61 -22.17 14.94
CA ALA A 54 3.49 -22.61 14.10
C ALA A 54 2.36 -21.58 14.03
N ILE A 55 2.16 -20.81 15.11
CA ILE A 55 1.16 -19.74 15.22
C ILE A 55 1.69 -18.42 14.64
N MET A 56 2.88 -17.98 15.08
CA MET A 56 3.46 -16.67 14.73
C MET A 56 4.14 -16.65 13.37
N GLY A 57 4.73 -17.75 12.91
CA GLY A 57 5.47 -17.80 11.65
C GLY A 57 4.62 -17.39 10.43
N PRO A 58 3.42 -17.97 10.22
CA PRO A 58 2.54 -17.59 9.12
C PRO A 58 2.07 -16.13 9.22
N VAL A 59 1.82 -15.63 10.43
CA VAL A 59 1.41 -14.25 10.69
C VAL A 59 2.53 -13.28 10.32
N GLN A 60 3.76 -13.55 10.76
CA GLN A 60 4.93 -12.73 10.46
C GLN A 60 5.18 -12.67 8.94
N GLN A 61 5.13 -13.82 8.26
CA GLN A 61 5.27 -13.89 6.80
C GLN A 61 4.18 -13.09 6.07
N ALA A 62 2.95 -13.09 6.59
CA ALA A 62 1.85 -12.33 6.01
C ALA A 62 2.06 -10.82 6.16
N ILE A 63 2.53 -10.37 7.33
CA ILE A 63 2.85 -8.96 7.59
C ILE A 63 3.98 -8.49 6.68
N GLU A 64 5.05 -9.28 6.54
CA GLU A 64 6.17 -8.94 5.66
C GLU A 64 5.74 -8.83 4.20
N LYS A 65 4.95 -9.80 3.72
CA LYS A 65 4.42 -9.78 2.34
C LYS A 65 3.50 -8.58 2.10
N SER A 66 2.58 -8.29 3.02
CA SER A 66 1.64 -7.18 2.86
C SER A 66 2.35 -5.83 2.91
N LEU A 67 3.35 -5.67 3.77
CA LEU A 67 4.19 -4.48 3.83
C LEU A 67 4.98 -4.29 2.53
N GLN A 68 5.63 -5.35 2.02
CA GLN A 68 6.34 -5.30 0.75
C GLN A 68 5.42 -4.92 -0.41
N GLN A 69 4.24 -5.53 -0.49
CA GLN A 69 3.24 -5.21 -1.51
C GLN A 69 2.79 -3.75 -1.42
N GLY A 70 2.50 -3.25 -0.21
CA GLY A 70 2.11 -1.86 0.01
C GLY A 70 3.19 -0.87 -0.41
N ILE A 71 4.46 -1.14 -0.04
CA ILE A 71 5.61 -0.33 -0.47
C ILE A 71 5.75 -0.33 -1.98
N GLN A 72 5.68 -1.51 -2.61
CA GLN A 72 5.82 -1.62 -4.07
C GLN A 72 4.71 -0.87 -4.81
N GLN A 73 3.46 -1.02 -4.36
CA GLN A 73 2.32 -0.29 -4.92
C GLN A 73 2.48 1.23 -4.75
N GLY A 74 2.88 1.68 -3.56
CA GLY A 74 3.12 3.10 -3.29
C GLY A 74 4.21 3.69 -4.17
N ILE A 75 5.33 2.99 -4.33
CA ILE A 75 6.42 3.41 -5.23
C ILE A 75 5.94 3.48 -6.68
N GLN A 76 5.22 2.46 -7.16
CA GLN A 76 4.74 2.43 -8.54
C GLN A 76 3.76 3.56 -8.83
N GLN A 77 2.80 3.80 -7.92
CA GLN A 77 1.86 4.91 -8.03
C GLN A 77 2.59 6.26 -8.01
N GLY A 78 3.55 6.44 -7.10
CA GLY A 78 4.36 7.66 -7.00
C GLY A 78 5.16 7.93 -8.28
N ILE A 79 5.79 6.91 -8.86
CA ILE A 79 6.52 7.04 -10.14
C ILE A 79 5.57 7.42 -11.27
N GLN A 80 4.41 6.77 -11.38
CA GLN A 80 3.45 7.04 -12.43
C GLN A 80 2.87 8.46 -12.34
N GLN A 81 2.51 8.90 -11.12
CA GLN A 81 2.03 10.25 -10.87
C GLN A 81 3.13 11.27 -11.16
N GLY A 82 4.34 11.07 -10.64
CA GLY A 82 5.47 11.96 -10.85
C GLY A 82 5.85 12.11 -12.34
N LYS A 83 5.81 11.00 -13.10
CA LYS A 83 6.04 11.05 -14.55
C LYS A 83 4.98 11.88 -15.26
N LYS A 84 3.69 11.66 -14.97
CA LYS A 84 2.58 12.40 -15.59
C LYS A 84 2.63 13.90 -15.26
N GLU A 85 2.91 14.23 -13.99
CA GLU A 85 3.06 15.63 -13.55
C GLU A 85 4.27 16.28 -14.21
N GLY A 86 5.40 15.58 -14.28
CA GLY A 86 6.62 16.03 -14.95
C GLY A 86 6.42 16.29 -16.44
N GLU A 87 5.80 15.35 -17.16
CA GLU A 87 5.47 15.51 -18.58
C GLU A 87 4.54 16.73 -18.81
N ASN A 88 3.51 16.89 -17.97
CA ASN A 88 2.61 18.02 -18.09
C ASN A 88 3.29 19.36 -17.78
N LYS A 89 4.14 19.40 -16.76
CA LYS A 89 4.92 20.58 -16.40
C LYS A 89 5.90 20.95 -17.52
N GLY A 90 6.62 19.97 -18.06
CA GLY A 90 7.54 20.17 -19.18
C GLY A 90 6.83 20.71 -20.43
N ARG A 91 5.66 20.14 -20.80
CA ARG A 91 4.84 20.67 -21.91
C ARG A 91 4.46 22.14 -21.70
N LYS A 92 4.02 22.50 -20.49
CA LYS A 92 3.65 23.89 -20.16
C LYS A 92 4.84 24.85 -20.16
N GLU A 93 6.00 24.41 -19.67
CA GLU A 93 7.23 25.21 -19.68
C GLU A 93 7.69 25.51 -21.11
N VAL A 94 7.72 24.49 -21.97
CA VAL A 94 8.05 24.65 -23.39
C VAL A 94 7.03 25.55 -24.09
N ALA A 95 5.74 25.32 -23.90
CA ALA A 95 4.68 26.14 -24.51
C ALA A 95 4.80 27.62 -24.11
N ARG A 96 5.08 27.89 -22.83
CA ARG A 96 5.31 29.26 -22.35
C ARG A 96 6.55 29.90 -22.96
N ALA A 97 7.64 29.15 -23.12
CA ALA A 97 8.84 29.64 -23.77
C ALA A 97 8.62 29.99 -25.26
N LEU A 98 7.81 29.19 -25.96
CA LEU A 98 7.44 29.43 -27.36
C LEU A 98 6.49 30.63 -27.51
N LEU A 99 5.51 30.77 -26.62
CA LEU A 99 4.64 31.95 -26.56
C LEU A 99 5.46 33.23 -26.39
N ASN A 100 6.43 33.23 -25.46
CA ASN A 100 7.30 34.38 -25.23
C ASN A 100 8.19 34.73 -26.43
N LYS A 101 8.39 33.79 -27.36
CA LYS A 101 9.09 34.02 -28.63
C LYS A 101 8.16 34.48 -29.75
N GLY A 102 6.87 34.68 -29.48
CA GLY A 102 5.88 35.12 -30.45
C GLY A 102 5.42 34.02 -31.42
N ILE A 103 5.65 32.74 -31.08
CA ILE A 103 5.15 31.63 -31.88
C ILE A 103 3.62 31.56 -31.75
N ALA A 104 2.94 31.27 -32.87
CA ALA A 104 1.49 31.23 -32.94
C ALA A 104 0.90 30.09 -32.09
N ILE A 105 -0.25 30.35 -31.46
CA ILE A 105 -0.89 29.46 -30.48
C ILE A 105 -1.27 28.10 -31.10
N ASP A 106 -1.73 28.10 -32.34
CA ASP A 106 -2.08 26.90 -33.11
C ASP A 106 -0.86 25.98 -33.30
N VAL A 107 0.30 26.56 -33.65
CA VAL A 107 1.56 25.82 -33.81
C VAL A 107 2.04 25.24 -32.47
N ILE A 108 1.91 26.00 -31.38
CA ILE A 108 2.27 25.54 -30.03
C ILE A 108 1.34 24.41 -29.58
N SER A 109 0.05 24.51 -29.87
CA SER A 109 -0.96 23.50 -29.57
C SER A 109 -0.62 22.17 -30.25
N GLU A 110 -0.33 22.22 -31.55
CA GLU A 110 0.08 21.05 -32.33
C GLU A 110 1.37 20.40 -31.79
N ALA A 111 2.40 21.20 -31.50
CA ALA A 111 3.71 20.68 -31.09
C ALA A 111 3.74 20.19 -29.63
N SER A 112 2.99 20.83 -28.73
CA SER A 112 3.00 20.50 -27.30
C SER A 112 1.90 19.51 -26.89
N GLY A 113 0.84 19.36 -27.69
CA GLY A 113 -0.34 18.57 -27.32
C GLY A 113 -1.14 19.16 -26.16
N LEU A 114 -0.96 20.45 -25.88
CA LEU A 114 -1.82 21.24 -24.99
C LEU A 114 -2.92 21.88 -25.82
N SER A 115 -4.11 22.03 -25.25
CA SER A 115 -5.19 22.78 -25.89
C SER A 115 -4.84 24.27 -26.00
N GLU A 116 -5.42 24.96 -26.99
CA GLU A 116 -5.27 26.42 -27.08
C GLU A 116 -5.76 27.14 -25.81
N GLU A 117 -6.80 26.61 -25.14
CA GLU A 117 -7.29 27.17 -23.89
C GLU A 117 -6.25 27.07 -22.76
N GLU A 118 -5.59 25.92 -22.63
CA GLU A 118 -4.47 25.74 -21.69
C GLU A 118 -3.31 26.68 -22.01
N ILE A 119 -2.98 26.85 -23.30
CA ILE A 119 -1.92 27.74 -23.76
C ILE A 119 -2.26 29.21 -23.46
N ARG A 120 -3.50 29.65 -23.73
CA ARG A 120 -3.97 31.01 -23.39
C ARG A 120 -3.91 31.26 -21.89
N LYS A 121 -4.21 30.27 -21.05
CA LYS A 121 -4.06 30.40 -19.58
C LYS A 121 -2.60 30.63 -19.15
N LEU A 122 -1.62 30.18 -19.93
CA LEU A 122 -0.20 30.41 -19.65
C LEU A 122 0.25 31.85 -19.95
N SER A 123 -0.53 32.65 -20.70
CA SER A 123 -0.16 34.03 -21.03
C SER A 123 -0.57 35.06 -19.97
N PHE A 124 -1.33 34.67 -18.94
CA PHE A 124 -1.90 35.58 -17.94
C PHE A 124 -1.10 35.66 -16.61
N HIS A 125 0.22 35.40 -16.64
CA HIS A 125 1.11 35.52 -15.48
C HIS A 125 2.41 36.24 -15.81
#